data_AF-A0A7V8XT01-F1
#
_entry.id   AF-A0A7V8XT01-F1
#
_cell.length_a   1.000
_cell.length_b   1.000
_cell.length_c   1.000
_cell.angle_alpha   90.00
_cell.angle_beta   90.00
_cell.angle_gamma   90.00
#
_symmetry.space_group_name_H-M   'P 1'
#
loop_
_entity.id
_entity.type
_entity.pdbx_description
1 polymer ?
#
loop_
_entity_poly.entity_id
_entity_poly.type
_entity_poly.pdbx_seq_one_letter_code
_entity_poly.pdbx_strand_id
1 'polypeptide(L)'
;MSSEISIEGPGPSASLGTPRPATDQGFRPWHFFVLTSILLATVAVVLARQSAPEHLILISLTIAAAGGAAGAFYRMLAPLTAPLVLRLGEPVSDRMRSALEREKALVLRSIKELEFDRAMGKVSRKDFDEMAGRLRARALSLIKQLDLGSAGYADVIEKEIQRRGGSRTARPTDPGGRDGSPTAPACACGTANDGDAVFCKTCGTRLRSPGVKA
;
A
#
# COMPACT_ATOMS: atom_id res chain seq x y z
N MET A 1 -16.42 7.03 57.49
CA MET A 1 -16.48 8.12 56.49
C MET A 1 -15.26 7.95 55.60
N SER A 2 -15.12 6.90 54.79
CA SER A 2 -15.99 6.39 53.72
C SER A 2 -16.07 7.35 52.53
N SER A 3 -15.19 7.14 51.54
CA SER A 3 -15.54 7.13 50.12
C SER A 3 -14.29 6.78 49.27
N GLU A 4 -14.04 5.48 49.16
CA GLU A 4 -13.33 4.88 48.02
C GLU A 4 -14.23 5.03 46.79
N ILE A 5 -13.70 5.60 45.72
CA ILE A 5 -14.39 5.68 44.43
C ILE A 5 -14.05 4.39 43.68
N SER A 6 -14.94 3.41 43.84
CA SER A 6 -15.00 2.20 43.02
C SER A 6 -15.43 2.56 41.60
N ILE A 7 -14.56 2.32 40.62
CA ILE A 7 -14.92 2.30 39.20
C ILE A 7 -14.90 0.84 38.75
N GLU A 8 -16.06 0.19 38.86
CA GLU A 8 -16.35 -1.07 38.18
C GLU A 8 -17.11 -0.78 36.89
N GLY A 9 -16.59 -1.30 35.79
CA GLY A 9 -17.29 -1.36 34.51
C GLY A 9 -16.57 -2.34 33.57
N PRO A 10 -17.05 -3.58 33.41
CA PRO A 10 -16.50 -4.50 32.43
C PRO A 10 -17.05 -4.13 31.06
N GLY A 11 -16.29 -3.35 30.30
CA GLY A 11 -16.57 -3.13 28.88
C GLY A 11 -16.36 -4.44 28.12
N PRO A 12 -17.26 -4.83 27.19
CA PRO A 12 -17.04 -6.01 26.36
C PRO A 12 -15.77 -5.79 25.56
N SER A 13 -14.80 -6.67 25.78
CA SER A 13 -13.58 -6.79 24.99
C SER A 13 -13.97 -7.08 23.54
N ALA A 14 -14.14 -6.01 22.77
CA ALA A 14 -14.16 -6.05 21.32
C ALA A 14 -12.79 -6.57 20.89
N SER A 15 -12.72 -7.90 20.72
CA SER A 15 -11.61 -8.56 20.08
C SER A 15 -11.52 -7.99 18.66
N LEU A 16 -10.59 -7.04 18.49
CA LEU A 16 -10.08 -6.65 17.19
C LEU A 16 -9.50 -7.92 16.57
N GLY A 17 -10.32 -8.62 15.79
CA GLY A 17 -9.87 -9.72 14.96
C GLY A 17 -8.82 -9.18 14.02
N THR A 18 -7.56 -9.45 14.33
CA THR A 18 -6.44 -9.19 13.43
C THR A 18 -6.76 -9.92 12.12
N PRO A 19 -6.90 -9.21 10.99
CA PRO A 19 -7.12 -9.88 9.71
C PRO A 19 -5.92 -10.79 9.47
N ARG A 20 -6.16 -12.11 9.51
CA ARG A 20 -5.17 -13.13 9.16
C ARG A 20 -4.74 -12.82 7.73
N PRO A 21 -3.44 -12.59 7.43
CA PRO A 21 -3.03 -12.32 6.07
C PRO A 21 -3.46 -13.51 5.23
N ALA A 22 -4.37 -13.27 4.28
CA ALA A 22 -4.66 -14.22 3.23
C ALA A 22 -3.32 -14.50 2.56
N THR A 23 -2.75 -15.67 2.84
CA THR A 23 -1.59 -16.14 2.11
C THR A 23 -2.13 -16.50 0.74
N ASP A 24 -2.17 -15.50 -0.16
CA ASP A 24 -2.21 -15.76 -1.59
C ASP A 24 -0.91 -16.52 -1.92
N GLN A 25 -0.96 -17.83 -1.70
CA GLN A 25 0.06 -18.79 -2.13
C GLN A 25 -0.07 -19.01 -3.63
N GLY A 26 -0.06 -17.91 -4.38
CA GLY A 26 0.03 -17.95 -5.83
C GLY A 26 1.30 -18.67 -6.25
N PHE A 27 1.21 -19.40 -7.36
CA PHE A 27 2.32 -20.13 -7.94
C PHE A 27 3.45 -19.15 -8.29
N ARG A 28 4.49 -19.10 -7.45
CA ARG A 28 5.64 -18.22 -7.67
C ARG A 28 6.45 -18.75 -8.85
N PRO A 29 7.00 -17.88 -9.72
CA PRO A 29 7.81 -18.31 -10.87
C PRO A 29 8.96 -19.25 -10.48
N TRP A 30 9.51 -19.09 -9.28
CA TRP A 30 10.57 -19.97 -8.75
C TRP A 30 10.09 -21.42 -8.51
N HIS A 31 8.82 -21.64 -8.13
CA HIS A 31 8.26 -22.98 -7.95
C HIS A 31 8.28 -23.76 -9.26
N PHE A 32 8.06 -23.10 -10.40
CA PHE A 32 8.17 -23.75 -11.70
C PHE A 32 9.57 -24.33 -11.89
N PHE A 33 10.63 -23.55 -11.72
CA PHE A 33 12.00 -24.04 -11.88
C PHE A 33 12.35 -25.22 -10.94
N VAL A 34 11.88 -25.17 -9.69
CA VAL A 34 12.06 -26.28 -8.74
C VAL A 34 11.32 -27.52 -9.18
N LEU A 35 10.04 -27.38 -9.55
CA LEU A 35 9.20 -28.50 -9.97
C LEU A 35 9.70 -29.10 -11.28
N THR A 36 10.14 -28.29 -12.25
CA THR A 36 10.72 -28.76 -13.51
C THR A 36 12.05 -29.48 -13.27
N SER A 37 12.90 -29.00 -12.35
CA SER A 37 14.15 -29.69 -11.98
C SER A 37 13.88 -31.03 -11.30
N ILE A 38 12.94 -31.09 -10.36
CA ILE A 38 12.53 -32.34 -9.69
C ILE A 38 11.92 -33.30 -10.72
N LEU A 39 11.06 -32.82 -11.62
CA LEU A 39 10.45 -33.63 -12.67
C LEU A 39 11.51 -34.22 -13.61
N LEU A 40 12.45 -33.40 -14.11
CA LEU A 40 13.55 -33.88 -14.97
C LEU A 40 14.43 -34.90 -14.24
N ALA A 41 14.74 -34.67 -12.96
CA ALA A 41 15.51 -35.62 -12.16
C ALA A 41 14.79 -36.96 -12.04
N THR A 42 13.48 -36.94 -11.80
CA THR A 42 12.66 -38.15 -11.67
C THR A 42 12.59 -38.92 -12.99
N VAL A 43 12.39 -38.23 -14.12
CA VAL A 43 12.37 -38.82 -15.46
C VAL A 43 13.72 -39.45 -15.82
N ALA A 44 14.83 -38.76 -15.52
CA ALA A 44 16.17 -39.27 -15.77
C ALA A 44 16.45 -40.58 -15.00
N VAL A 45 16.03 -40.67 -13.74
CA VAL A 45 16.18 -41.88 -12.92
C VAL A 45 15.34 -43.05 -13.46
N VAL A 46 14.10 -42.79 -13.91
CA VAL A 46 13.22 -43.84 -14.45
C VAL A 46 13.71 -44.42 -15.78
N LEU A 47 14.38 -43.60 -16.61
CA LEU A 47 15.00 -44.04 -17.87
C LEU A 47 16.32 -44.79 -17.64
N ALA A 48 17.02 -44.49 -16.55
CA ALA A 48 18.31 -45.06 -16.18
C ALA A 48 18.19 -46.43 -15.47
N ARG A 49 17.43 -47.37 -16.06
CA ARG A 49 17.05 -48.66 -15.41
C ARG A 49 18.20 -49.64 -15.12
N GLN A 50 19.46 -49.37 -15.51
CA GLN A 50 20.60 -50.30 -15.36
C GLN A 50 21.91 -49.65 -14.86
N SER A 51 21.86 -48.47 -14.24
CA SER A 51 23.07 -47.73 -13.84
C SER A 51 23.48 -48.09 -12.40
N ALA A 52 24.78 -48.34 -12.17
CA ALA A 52 25.34 -48.44 -10.81
C ALA A 52 24.95 -47.20 -9.97
N PRO A 53 24.77 -47.34 -8.63
CA PRO A 53 24.20 -46.29 -7.78
C PRO A 53 24.99 -44.96 -7.85
N GLU A 54 26.28 -45.02 -8.15
CA GLU A 54 27.15 -43.88 -8.39
C GLU A 54 26.69 -42.99 -9.55
N HIS A 55 26.23 -43.58 -10.66
CA HIS A 55 25.76 -42.80 -11.81
C HIS A 55 24.44 -42.08 -11.52
N LEU A 56 23.55 -42.66 -10.71
CA LEU A 56 22.30 -42.01 -10.31
C LEU A 56 22.55 -40.78 -9.44
N ILE A 57 23.54 -40.84 -8.55
CA ILE A 57 23.95 -39.70 -7.71
C ILE A 57 24.54 -38.58 -8.58
N LEU A 58 25.42 -38.91 -9.54
CA LEU A 58 26.00 -37.89 -10.43
C LEU A 58 24.96 -37.25 -11.36
N ILE A 59 24.01 -38.03 -11.88
CA ILE A 59 22.93 -37.51 -12.74
C ILE A 59 22.00 -36.59 -11.95
N SER A 60 21.57 -36.99 -10.75
CA SER A 60 20.70 -36.12 -9.93
C SER A 60 21.40 -34.82 -9.51
N LEU A 61 22.68 -34.88 -9.15
CA LEU A 61 23.47 -33.71 -8.78
C LEU A 61 23.66 -32.73 -9.94
N THR A 62 23.93 -33.24 -11.15
CA THR A 62 24.09 -32.40 -12.35
C THR A 62 22.77 -31.73 -12.75
N ILE A 63 21.63 -32.43 -12.65
CA ILE A 63 20.31 -31.86 -12.92
C ILE A 63 19.94 -30.78 -11.90
N ALA A 64 20.23 -31.01 -10.61
CA ALA A 64 20.02 -30.01 -9.56
C ALA A 64 20.92 -28.78 -9.76
N ALA A 65 22.20 -28.98 -10.08
CA ALA A 65 23.14 -27.91 -10.37
C ALA A 65 22.72 -27.10 -11.61
N ALA A 66 22.27 -27.77 -12.68
CA ALA A 66 21.76 -27.12 -13.89
C ALA A 66 20.48 -26.31 -13.61
N GLY A 67 19.54 -26.86 -12.82
CA GLY A 67 18.33 -26.15 -12.39
C GLY A 67 18.65 -24.93 -11.52
N GLY A 68 19.59 -25.07 -10.58
CA GLY A 68 20.08 -23.97 -9.76
C GLY A 68 20.75 -22.87 -10.59
N ALA A 69 21.59 -23.25 -11.56
CA ALA A 69 22.24 -22.32 -12.48
C ALA A 69 21.23 -21.58 -13.37
N ALA A 70 20.23 -22.28 -13.91
CA ALA A 70 19.15 -21.66 -14.68
C ALA A 70 18.32 -20.69 -13.83
N GLY A 71 18.01 -21.04 -12.58
CA GLY A 71 17.33 -20.16 -11.63
C GLY A 71 18.15 -18.92 -11.26
N ALA A 72 19.46 -19.08 -11.05
CA ALA A 72 20.38 -17.98 -10.79
C ALA A 72 20.50 -17.05 -12.01
N PHE A 73 20.61 -17.62 -13.21
CA PHE A 73 20.63 -16.88 -14.47
C PHE A 73 19.32 -16.12 -14.70
N TYR A 74 18.17 -16.76 -14.48
CA TYR A 74 16.87 -16.08 -14.54
C TYR A 74 16.80 -14.93 -13.53
N ARG A 75 17.31 -15.11 -12.31
CA ARG A 75 17.40 -14.03 -11.32
C ARG A 75 18.29 -12.87 -11.76
N MET A 76 19.35 -13.16 -12.51
CA MET A 76 20.25 -12.16 -13.07
C MET A 76 19.61 -11.39 -14.24
N LEU A 77 18.79 -12.05 -15.06
CA LEU A 77 18.09 -11.44 -16.20
C LEU A 77 16.76 -10.78 -15.85
N ALA A 78 16.12 -11.21 -14.75
CA ALA A 78 14.89 -10.62 -14.23
C ALA A 78 14.96 -9.09 -14.05
N PRO A 79 16.04 -8.49 -13.48
CA PRO A 79 16.11 -7.04 -13.34
C PRO A 79 16.29 -6.28 -14.65
N LEU A 80 16.69 -6.94 -15.75
CA LEU A 80 16.82 -6.30 -17.07
C LEU A 80 15.51 -6.37 -17.88
N THR A 81 14.68 -7.36 -17.60
CA THR A 81 13.42 -7.62 -18.31
C THR A 81 12.19 -7.15 -17.55
N ALA A 82 12.31 -6.88 -16.26
CA ALA A 82 11.26 -6.27 -15.48
C ALA A 82 11.06 -4.81 -15.95
N PRO A 83 9.87 -4.45 -16.47
CA PRO A 83 9.52 -3.05 -16.63
C PRO A 83 9.65 -2.38 -15.26
N LEU A 84 10.12 -1.13 -15.23
CA LEU A 84 10.36 -0.31 -14.04
C LEU A 84 9.23 -0.41 -12.98
N VAL A 85 8.00 -0.68 -13.43
CA VAL A 85 6.77 -0.91 -12.66
C VAL A 85 6.85 -2.10 -11.69
N LEU A 86 7.50 -3.22 -12.04
CA LEU A 86 7.65 -4.39 -11.14
C LEU A 86 8.74 -4.18 -10.08
N ARG A 87 9.67 -3.24 -10.29
CA ARG A 87 10.70 -2.84 -9.32
C ARG A 87 10.17 -1.90 -8.23
N LEU A 88 9.09 -1.17 -8.51
CA LEU A 88 8.44 -0.28 -7.54
C LEU A 88 7.47 -1.02 -6.58
N GLY A 89 7.21 -2.30 -6.83
CA GLY A 89 6.26 -3.10 -6.05
C GLY A 89 6.83 -3.75 -4.79
N GLU A 90 8.15 -3.68 -4.55
CA GLU A 90 8.69 -4.04 -3.23
C GLU A 90 8.44 -2.85 -2.29
N PRO A 91 7.55 -3.00 -1.29
CA PRO A 91 7.23 -1.89 -0.40
C PRO A 91 8.53 -1.46 0.27
N VAL A 92 8.90 -0.19 0.08
CA VAL A 92 9.99 0.42 0.84
C VAL A 92 9.68 0.16 2.31
N SER A 93 10.58 -0.57 2.99
CA SER A 93 10.37 -0.94 4.39
C SER A 93 10.05 0.32 5.20
N ASP A 94 9.13 0.21 6.15
CA ASP A 94 8.66 1.34 6.95
C ASP A 94 9.82 2.04 7.70
N ARG A 95 10.87 1.27 8.03
CA ARG A 95 12.13 1.82 8.57
C ARG A 95 12.89 2.69 7.57
N MET A 96 13.01 2.26 6.32
CA MET A 96 13.67 3.05 5.29
C MET A 96 12.89 4.32 5.01
N ARG A 97 11.55 4.23 4.94
CA ARG A 97 10.67 5.39 4.75
C ARG A 97 10.84 6.41 5.88
N SER A 98 10.75 5.96 7.13
CA SER A 98 10.91 6.84 8.30
C SER A 98 12.30 7.45 8.39
N ALA A 99 13.35 6.75 7.94
CA ALA A 99 14.69 7.33 7.82
C ALA A 99 14.74 8.48 6.80
N LEU A 100 14.18 8.27 5.60
CA LEU A 100 14.09 9.31 4.57
C LEU A 100 13.24 10.51 5.02
N GLU A 101 12.15 10.28 5.74
CA GLU A 101 11.31 11.34 6.29
C GLU A 101 12.04 12.19 7.33
N ARG A 102 12.87 11.56 8.18
CA ARG A 102 13.75 12.29 9.13
C ARG A 102 14.80 13.12 8.41
N GLU A 103 15.47 12.55 7.40
CA GLU A 103 16.44 13.30 6.60
C GLU A 103 15.80 14.48 5.89
N LYS A 104 14.63 14.29 5.29
CA LYS A 104 13.83 15.37 4.68
C LYS A 104 13.54 16.47 5.70
N ALA A 105 13.08 16.12 6.89
CA ALA A 105 12.77 17.08 7.94
C ALA A 105 14.00 17.92 8.35
N LEU A 106 15.17 17.28 8.45
CA LEU A 106 16.43 17.96 8.76
C LEU A 106 16.85 18.94 7.64
N VAL A 107 16.75 18.53 6.38
CA VAL A 107 17.09 19.41 5.24
C VAL A 107 16.12 20.60 5.13
N LEU A 108 14.83 20.38 5.35
CA LEU A 108 13.86 21.48 5.33
C LEU A 108 14.08 22.46 6.50
N ARG A 109 14.47 21.93 7.67
CA ARG A 109 14.85 22.76 8.81
C ARG A 109 16.09 23.60 8.51
N SER A 110 17.12 23.03 7.89
CA SER A 110 18.33 23.79 7.55
C SER A 110 18.07 24.87 6.51
N ILE A 111 17.16 24.64 5.54
CA ILE A 111 16.73 25.69 4.62
C ILE A 111 16.06 26.85 5.38
N LYS A 112 15.20 26.54 6.36
CA LYS A 112 14.51 27.57 7.15
C LYS A 112 15.45 28.37 8.05
N GLU A 113 16.44 27.70 8.64
CA GLU A 113 17.48 28.37 9.42
C GLU A 113 18.34 29.29 8.52
N LEU A 114 18.69 28.85 7.31
CA LEU A 114 19.41 29.66 6.34
C LEU A 114 18.60 30.88 5.86
N GLU A 115 17.28 30.73 5.67
CA GLU A 115 16.36 31.84 5.38
C GLU A 115 16.31 32.86 6.52
N PHE A 116 16.33 32.37 7.76
CA PHE A 116 16.41 33.22 8.94
C PHE A 116 17.75 33.95 9.04
N ASP A 117 18.87 33.26 8.83
CA ASP A 117 20.20 33.88 8.85
C ASP A 117 20.36 34.98 7.78
N ARG A 118 19.75 34.80 6.60
CA ARG A 118 19.67 35.86 5.58
C ARG A 118 18.82 37.04 6.05
N ALA A 119 17.65 36.77 6.64
CA ALA A 119 16.77 37.82 7.16
C ALA A 119 17.44 38.62 8.28
N MET A 120 18.29 37.97 9.07
CA MET A 120 19.12 38.57 10.11
C MET A 120 20.38 39.28 9.56
N GLY A 121 20.60 39.26 8.24
CA GLY A 121 21.76 39.88 7.60
C GLY A 121 23.10 39.17 7.83
N LYS A 122 23.10 37.95 8.40
CA LYS A 122 24.32 37.16 8.65
C LYS A 122 24.92 36.55 7.38
N VAL A 123 24.11 36.39 6.33
CA VAL A 123 24.48 35.72 5.08
C VAL A 123 24.14 36.62 3.89
N SER A 124 25.07 36.72 2.94
CA SER A 124 24.88 37.50 1.72
C SER A 124 23.84 36.86 0.80
N ARG A 125 23.21 37.64 -0.09
CA ARG A 125 22.24 37.10 -1.06
C ARG A 125 22.86 36.03 -1.97
N LYS A 126 24.09 36.26 -2.43
CA LYS A 126 24.81 35.35 -3.32
C LYS A 126 25.07 34.01 -2.63
N ASP A 127 25.56 34.03 -1.39
CA ASP A 127 25.86 32.80 -0.63
C ASP A 127 24.58 32.04 -0.26
N PHE A 128 23.51 32.79 0.06
CA PHE A 128 22.19 32.20 0.28
C PHE A 128 21.70 31.44 -0.95
N ASP A 129 21.74 32.05 -2.15
CA ASP A 129 21.21 31.43 -3.37
C ASP A 129 21.98 30.15 -3.72
N GLU A 130 23.30 30.16 -3.56
CA GLU A 130 24.14 28.98 -3.79
C GLU A 130 23.83 27.85 -2.78
N MET A 131 23.87 28.15 -1.48
CA MET A 131 23.65 27.13 -0.43
C MET A 131 22.21 26.61 -0.43
N ALA A 132 21.23 27.50 -0.57
CA ALA A 132 19.83 27.12 -0.63
C ALA A 132 19.52 26.33 -1.90
N GLY A 133 20.19 26.63 -3.02
CA GLY A 133 20.10 25.83 -4.25
C GLY A 133 20.51 24.37 -4.04
N ARG A 134 21.67 24.15 -3.41
CA ARG A 134 22.16 22.79 -3.08
C ARG A 134 21.22 22.05 -2.13
N LEU A 135 20.74 22.72 -1.09
CA LEU A 135 19.80 22.13 -0.13
C LEU A 135 18.45 21.79 -0.77
N ARG A 136 17.91 22.65 -1.64
CA ARG A 136 16.66 22.40 -2.39
C ARG A 136 16.80 21.22 -3.33
N ALA A 137 17.91 21.10 -4.05
CA ALA A 137 18.18 19.94 -4.90
C ALA A 137 18.18 18.63 -4.09
N ARG A 138 18.79 18.64 -2.90
CA ARG A 138 18.74 17.49 -1.97
C ARG A 138 17.35 17.22 -1.42
N ALA A 139 16.58 18.25 -1.07
CA ALA A 139 15.21 18.08 -0.60
C ALA A 139 14.32 17.44 -1.68
N LEU A 140 14.45 17.89 -2.93
CA LEU A 140 13.70 17.35 -4.07
C LEU A 140 14.05 15.88 -4.33
N SER A 141 15.32 15.48 -4.21
CA SER A 141 15.69 14.08 -4.39
C SER A 141 15.10 13.17 -3.31
N LEU A 142 15.10 13.62 -2.04
CA LEU A 142 14.48 12.89 -0.92
C LEU A 142 12.96 12.76 -1.08
N ILE A 143 12.27 13.83 -1.50
CA ILE A 143 10.83 13.79 -1.77
C ILE A 143 10.52 12.79 -2.89
N LYS A 144 11.26 12.85 -4.00
CA LYS A 144 11.08 11.92 -5.12
C LYS A 144 11.28 10.46 -4.70
N GLN A 145 12.25 10.17 -3.83
CA GLN A 145 12.45 8.81 -3.31
C GLN A 145 11.28 8.33 -2.44
N LEU A 146 10.70 9.22 -1.62
CA LEU A 146 9.51 8.90 -0.82
C LEU A 146 8.27 8.68 -1.70
N ASP A 147 8.11 9.47 -2.77
CA ASP A 147 6.99 9.36 -3.70
C ASP A 147 7.06 8.04 -4.48
N LEU A 148 8.24 7.68 -4.98
CA LEU A 148 8.48 6.39 -5.66
C LEU A 148 8.20 5.20 -4.74
N GLY A 149 8.58 5.28 -3.47
CA GLY A 149 8.25 4.26 -2.47
C GLY A 149 6.79 4.25 -2.03
N SER A 150 6.04 5.34 -2.25
CA SER A 150 4.61 5.43 -1.96
C SER A 150 3.73 4.84 -3.06
N ALA A 151 4.20 4.81 -4.30
CA ALA A 151 3.44 4.31 -5.44
C ALA A 151 2.95 2.86 -5.23
N GLY A 152 3.78 2.01 -4.62
CA GLY A 152 3.37 0.65 -4.27
C GLY A 152 2.22 0.58 -3.25
N TYR A 153 2.06 1.57 -2.36
CA TYR A 153 0.92 1.66 -1.46
C TYR A 153 -0.32 2.24 -2.14
N ALA A 154 -0.15 3.20 -3.06
CA ALA A 154 -1.25 3.79 -3.82
C ALA A 154 -2.00 2.71 -4.63
N ASP A 155 -1.28 1.81 -5.28
CA ASP A 155 -1.86 0.70 -6.05
C ASP A 155 -2.60 -0.30 -5.14
N VAL A 156 -2.08 -0.57 -3.95
CA VAL A 156 -2.73 -1.44 -2.95
C VAL A 156 -3.99 -0.78 -2.39
N ILE A 157 -3.94 0.51 -2.09
CA ILE A 157 -5.08 1.29 -1.61
C ILE A 157 -6.17 1.36 -2.68
N GLU A 158 -5.82 1.60 -3.94
CA GLU A 158 -6.77 1.62 -5.05
C GLU A 158 -7.46 0.26 -5.22
N LYS A 159 -6.70 -0.84 -5.14
CA LYS A 159 -7.25 -2.21 -5.19
C LYS A 159 -8.16 -2.51 -3.98
N GLU A 160 -7.82 -2.02 -2.79
CA GLU A 160 -8.66 -2.12 -1.58
C GLU A 160 -9.96 -1.31 -1.72
N ILE A 161 -9.86 -0.08 -2.24
CA ILE A 161 -11.01 0.80 -2.51
C ILE A 161 -11.92 0.14 -3.53
N GLN A 162 -11.40 -0.45 -4.61
CA GLN A 162 -12.21 -1.19 -5.59
C GLN A 162 -12.89 -2.42 -4.95
N ARG A 163 -12.18 -3.16 -4.09
CA ARG A 163 -12.75 -4.30 -3.36
C ARG A 163 -13.90 -3.88 -2.43
N ARG A 164 -13.80 -2.73 -1.78
CA ARG A 164 -14.86 -2.17 -0.91
C ARG A 164 -15.94 -1.42 -1.68
N GLY A 165 -15.57 -0.82 -2.81
CA GLY A 165 -16.44 -0.05 -3.70
C GLY A 165 -17.50 -0.92 -4.37
N GLY A 166 -17.19 -2.20 -4.64
CA GLY A 166 -18.17 -3.19 -5.09
C GLY A 166 -19.19 -3.61 -4.01
N SER A 167 -18.93 -3.30 -2.74
CA SER A 167 -19.80 -3.65 -1.61
C SER A 167 -20.69 -2.47 -1.17
N ARG A 168 -20.37 -1.23 -1.58
CA ARG A 168 -21.16 -0.03 -1.23
C ARG A 168 -22.35 0.25 -2.18
N THR A 169 -22.50 -0.49 -3.27
CA THR A 169 -23.63 -0.31 -4.22
C THR A 169 -24.79 -1.29 -3.97
N ALA A 170 -24.74 -2.08 -2.90
CA ALA A 170 -25.85 -2.95 -2.51
C ALA A 170 -26.09 -2.84 -1.01
N ARG A 171 -26.64 -1.71 -0.56
CA ARG A 171 -27.46 -1.75 0.65
C ARG A 171 -28.69 -2.60 0.28
N PRO A 172 -29.02 -3.67 1.03
CA PRO A 172 -30.20 -4.47 0.72
C PRO A 172 -31.43 -3.56 0.85
N THR A 173 -32.11 -3.35 -0.27
CA THR A 173 -33.52 -2.99 -0.29
C THR A 173 -34.28 -4.08 0.45
N ASP A 174 -34.74 -3.74 1.64
CA ASP A 174 -35.79 -4.46 2.35
C ASP A 174 -37.01 -4.61 1.41
N PRO A 175 -37.50 -5.83 1.12
CA PRO A 175 -38.68 -6.02 0.29
C PRO A 175 -39.92 -5.74 1.15
N GLY A 176 -40.17 -4.46 1.41
CA GLY A 176 -41.32 -3.95 2.15
C GLY A 176 -41.87 -2.71 1.47
N GLY A 177 -42.46 -2.91 0.29
CA GLY A 177 -43.05 -1.84 -0.51
C GLY A 177 -44.19 -1.13 0.22
N ARG A 178 -44.04 0.18 0.38
CA ARG A 178 -45.11 1.15 0.10
C ARG A 178 -44.52 2.33 -0.65
N ASP A 179 -45.23 2.69 -1.70
CA ASP A 179 -44.91 3.70 -2.69
C ASP A 179 -44.60 5.06 -2.05
N GLY A 180 -43.50 5.65 -2.52
CA GLY A 180 -43.08 6.97 -2.09
C GLY A 180 -41.66 7.25 -2.54
N SER A 181 -41.50 7.51 -3.84
CA SER A 181 -40.28 8.17 -4.33
C SER A 181 -40.06 9.43 -3.48
N PRO A 182 -38.97 9.54 -2.70
CA PRO A 182 -38.69 10.78 -2.00
C PRO A 182 -38.31 11.80 -3.08
N THR A 183 -39.23 12.70 -3.38
CA THR A 183 -38.95 13.90 -4.18
C THR A 183 -37.68 14.54 -3.63
N ALA A 184 -36.64 14.64 -4.47
CA ALA A 184 -35.37 15.26 -4.13
C ALA A 184 -35.60 16.57 -3.37
N PRO A 185 -35.10 16.73 -2.12
CA PRO A 185 -35.35 17.93 -1.34
C PRO A 185 -34.69 19.13 -2.03
N ALA A 186 -35.53 20.01 -2.57
CA ALA A 186 -35.11 21.26 -3.16
C ALA A 186 -34.67 22.21 -2.03
N CYS A 187 -33.43 22.68 -2.12
CA CYS A 187 -32.96 23.74 -1.25
C CYS A 187 -33.45 25.11 -1.74
N ALA A 188 -33.56 26.10 -0.85
CA ALA A 188 -33.88 27.48 -1.22
C ALA A 188 -32.89 28.10 -2.22
N CYS A 189 -31.67 27.56 -2.32
CA CYS A 189 -30.68 27.96 -3.33
C CYS A 189 -30.92 27.36 -4.73
N GLY A 190 -31.97 26.55 -4.91
CA GLY A 190 -32.34 25.93 -6.18
C GLY A 190 -31.65 24.59 -6.47
N THR A 191 -30.71 24.14 -5.63
CA THR A 191 -30.04 22.84 -5.83
C THR A 191 -30.97 21.68 -5.49
N ALA A 192 -31.11 20.75 -6.44
CA ALA A 192 -31.69 19.43 -6.21
C ALA A 192 -30.65 18.53 -5.51
N ASN A 193 -31.04 18.02 -4.33
CA ASN A 193 -30.20 17.15 -3.51
C ASN A 193 -30.71 15.71 -3.55
N ASP A 194 -29.83 14.76 -3.23
CA ASP A 194 -30.18 13.34 -3.15
C ASP A 194 -31.26 13.12 -2.07
N GLY A 195 -32.08 12.07 -2.23
CA GLY A 195 -33.27 11.87 -1.40
C GLY A 195 -33.00 11.68 0.10
N ASP A 196 -31.76 11.36 0.47
CA ASP A 196 -31.26 11.19 1.84
C ASP A 196 -30.38 12.37 2.32
N ALA A 197 -30.24 13.43 1.52
CA ALA A 197 -29.40 14.57 1.85
C ALA A 197 -29.94 15.35 3.06
N VAL A 198 -29.17 15.37 4.15
CA VAL A 198 -29.44 16.19 5.35
C VAL A 198 -28.97 17.64 5.16
N PHE A 199 -28.01 17.85 4.26
CA PHE A 199 -27.43 19.15 3.93
C PHE A 199 -27.41 19.35 2.42
N CYS A 200 -27.59 20.58 1.98
CA CYS A 200 -27.47 20.92 0.57
C CYS A 200 -26.02 20.79 0.09
N LYS A 201 -25.79 20.06 -1.01
CA LYS A 201 -24.44 19.84 -1.56
C LYS A 201 -23.74 21.12 -2.07
N THR A 202 -24.52 22.16 -2.40
CA THR A 202 -23.97 23.43 -2.91
C THR A 202 -23.78 24.49 -1.81
N CYS A 203 -24.82 24.82 -1.04
CA CYS A 203 -24.76 25.92 -0.07
C CYS A 203 -24.59 25.47 1.39
N GLY A 204 -24.57 24.16 1.66
CA GLY A 204 -24.40 23.61 3.02
C GLY A 204 -25.59 23.78 3.97
N THR A 205 -26.70 24.40 3.52
CA THR A 205 -27.88 24.60 4.37
C THR A 205 -28.57 23.28 4.71
N ARG A 206 -28.99 23.12 5.97
CA ARG A 206 -29.68 21.91 6.44
C ARG A 206 -31.06 21.81 5.80
N LEU A 207 -31.35 20.66 5.18
CA LEU A 207 -32.65 20.34 4.61
C LEU A 207 -33.50 19.70 5.72
N ARG A 208 -34.76 20.14 5.89
CA ARG A 208 -35.64 19.65 6.96
C ARG A 208 -35.91 18.15 6.72
N SER A 209 -35.46 17.26 7.62
CA SER A 209 -35.68 15.82 7.50
C SER A 209 -37.18 15.48 7.43
N PRO A 210 -37.60 14.50 6.60
CA PRO A 210 -38.92 13.93 6.69
C PRO A 210 -39.00 13.04 7.95
N GLY A 211 -39.84 13.44 8.92
CA GLY A 211 -40.39 12.54 9.92
C GLY A 211 -39.73 12.53 11.30
N VAL A 212 -39.97 13.57 12.10
CA VAL A 212 -40.17 13.42 13.55
C VAL A 212 -41.48 14.12 13.87
N LYS A 213 -42.53 13.35 14.16
CA LYS A 213 -43.80 13.88 14.69
C LYS A 213 -43.58 14.31 16.14
N ALA A 214 -44.12 15.48 16.48
CA ALA A 214 -44.30 15.94 17.85
C ALA A 214 -45.31 15.07 18.60
#